data_AF-A0A3D3FXT4-F1
#
_entry.id   AF-A0A3D3FXT4-F1
#
_cell.length_a   1.000
_cell.length_b   1.000
_cell.length_c   1.000
_cell.angle_alpha   90.00
_cell.angle_beta   90.00
_cell.angle_gamma   90.00
#
_symmetry.space_group_name_H-M   'P 1'
#
loop_
_entity.id
_entity.type
_entity.pdbx_description
1 polymer ?
#
loop_
_entity_poly.entity_id
_entity_poly.type
_entity_poly.pdbx_seq_one_letter_code
_entity_poly.pdbx_strand_id
1 'polypeptide(L)'
;MNTKSKDPHKPVIFQNIAKDFESFRGQLIPSEHIDQYDLSDLKVAIIGADQATVSKLENICQKAQFVKVFQITPHFILPKTQSHIHKLISHPLIIKNRRLFNNRIKSLLAIRHLEAQVKETWLRRQLTPNTGAENKKFFKSDNYYIALQRDNCKLITWPVVRINADSIQSMEGVEHLIDVIITTYV
;
A
#
# COMPACT_ATOMS: atom_id res chain seq x y z
N MET A 1 -29.27 -28.27 -10.97
CA MET A 1 -29.39 -27.19 -11.97
C MET A 1 -29.83 -25.93 -11.24
N ASN A 2 -28.99 -24.91 -11.13
CA ASN A 2 -29.43 -23.61 -10.64
C ASN A 2 -28.77 -22.51 -11.50
N THR A 3 -29.54 -22.04 -12.46
CA THR A 3 -29.20 -21.04 -13.47
C THR A 3 -29.25 -19.65 -12.83
N LYS A 4 -28.10 -19.13 -12.39
CA LYS A 4 -27.95 -17.69 -12.15
C LYS A 4 -27.47 -17.03 -13.43
N SER A 5 -28.40 -16.28 -14.03
CA SER A 5 -28.22 -15.34 -15.14
C SER A 5 -26.89 -14.59 -15.05
N LYS A 6 -26.03 -14.77 -16.05
CA LYS A 6 -24.90 -13.87 -16.31
C LYS A 6 -25.44 -12.72 -17.15
N ASP A 7 -25.70 -11.58 -16.53
CA ASP A 7 -25.94 -10.33 -17.27
C ASP A 7 -24.65 -9.95 -18.02
N PRO A 8 -24.64 -9.85 -19.37
CA PRO A 8 -23.44 -9.63 -20.15
C PRO A 8 -22.91 -8.17 -20.11
N HIS A 9 -23.59 -7.27 -19.41
CA HIS A 9 -23.30 -5.82 -19.43
C HIS A 9 -22.98 -5.18 -18.08
N LYS A 10 -22.86 -5.94 -16.99
CA LYS A 10 -22.41 -5.34 -15.73
C LYS A 10 -20.88 -5.14 -15.82
N PRO A 11 -20.36 -3.90 -15.76
CA PRO A 11 -18.92 -3.72 -15.64
C PRO A 11 -18.48 -4.43 -14.37
N VAL A 12 -17.65 -5.47 -14.54
CA VAL A 12 -17.05 -6.17 -13.40
C VAL A 12 -16.13 -5.16 -12.75
N ILE A 13 -16.57 -4.60 -11.62
CA ILE A 13 -15.74 -3.72 -10.80
C ILE A 13 -14.63 -4.59 -10.22
N PHE A 14 -13.39 -4.15 -10.41
CA PHE A 14 -12.22 -4.78 -9.80
C PHE A 14 -12.41 -4.86 -8.28
N GLN A 15 -12.35 -6.07 -7.74
CA GLN A 15 -12.59 -6.34 -6.32
C GLN A 15 -11.32 -6.81 -5.61
N ASN A 16 -10.18 -6.87 -6.32
CA ASN A 16 -8.92 -7.41 -5.81
C ASN A 16 -9.07 -8.87 -5.34
N ILE A 17 -9.75 -9.68 -6.17
CA ILE A 17 -9.96 -11.12 -5.95
C ILE A 17 -9.12 -11.89 -6.98
N ALA A 18 -8.69 -13.12 -6.67
CA ALA A 18 -7.91 -13.98 -7.57
C ALA A 18 -8.43 -14.04 -9.03
N LYS A 19 -9.75 -14.01 -9.23
CA LYS A 19 -10.38 -13.98 -10.57
C LYS A 19 -10.01 -12.76 -11.41
N ASP A 20 -9.77 -11.62 -10.76
CA ASP A 20 -9.40 -10.38 -11.44
C ASP A 20 -7.98 -10.45 -12.04
N PHE A 21 -7.16 -11.40 -11.58
CA PHE A 21 -5.78 -11.59 -12.01
C PHE A 21 -5.60 -12.72 -13.02
N GLU A 22 -6.64 -13.50 -13.33
CA GLU A 22 -6.55 -14.67 -14.23
C GLU A 22 -6.04 -14.33 -15.63
N SER A 23 -6.30 -13.10 -16.09
CA SER A 23 -5.88 -12.64 -17.41
C SER A 23 -4.42 -12.20 -17.47
N PHE A 24 -3.77 -11.97 -16.33
CA PHE A 24 -2.40 -11.45 -16.25
C PHE A 24 -1.39 -12.55 -16.59
N ARG A 25 -0.45 -12.27 -17.49
CA ARG A 25 0.59 -13.21 -17.93
C ARG A 25 1.91 -13.05 -17.20
N GLY A 26 2.11 -11.91 -16.52
CA GLY A 26 3.30 -11.67 -15.72
C GLY A 26 3.28 -12.44 -14.39
N GLN A 27 4.22 -12.11 -13.52
CA GLN A 27 4.37 -12.80 -12.23
C GLN A 27 3.43 -12.21 -11.18
N LEU A 28 2.63 -13.06 -10.52
CA LEU A 28 1.84 -12.70 -9.35
C LEU A 28 2.58 -13.12 -8.09
N ILE A 29 2.97 -12.17 -7.26
CA ILE A 29 3.75 -12.41 -6.05
C ILE A 29 2.94 -12.02 -4.82
N PRO A 30 2.64 -12.95 -3.90
CA PRO A 30 2.05 -12.60 -2.61
C PRO A 30 2.98 -11.70 -1.80
N SER A 31 2.43 -10.69 -1.12
CA SER A 31 3.20 -9.70 -0.36
C SER A 31 4.13 -10.30 0.71
N GLU A 32 3.79 -11.47 1.23
CA GLU A 32 4.59 -12.20 2.22
C GLU A 32 5.92 -12.70 1.64
N HIS A 33 5.90 -13.15 0.37
CA HIS A 33 6.99 -13.86 -0.28
C HIS A 33 7.88 -12.96 -1.16
N ILE A 34 7.68 -11.64 -1.13
CA ILE A 34 8.43 -10.67 -1.96
C ILE A 34 9.96 -10.89 -1.92
N ASP A 35 10.52 -11.26 -0.76
CA ASP A 35 11.97 -11.39 -0.59
C ASP A 35 12.58 -12.59 -1.34
N GLN A 36 11.75 -13.54 -1.79
CA GLN A 36 12.19 -14.75 -2.49
C GLN A 36 12.34 -14.54 -4.00
N TYR A 37 11.81 -13.42 -4.53
CA TYR A 37 11.79 -13.14 -5.95
C TYR A 37 12.79 -12.04 -6.31
N ASP A 38 13.39 -12.18 -7.49
CA ASP A 38 14.21 -11.13 -8.06
C ASP A 38 13.30 -10.12 -8.77
N LEU A 39 13.42 -8.86 -8.35
CA LEU A 39 12.67 -7.74 -8.91
C LEU A 39 13.56 -6.82 -9.76
N SER A 40 14.81 -7.20 -9.98
CA SER A 40 15.80 -6.42 -10.72
C SER A 40 15.32 -6.12 -12.14
N ASP A 41 15.35 -4.85 -12.52
CA ASP A 41 14.94 -4.35 -13.84
C ASP A 41 13.47 -4.59 -14.24
N LEU A 42 12.61 -5.02 -13.30
CA LEU A 42 11.18 -5.26 -13.57
C LEU A 42 10.31 -4.03 -13.29
N LYS A 43 9.19 -3.92 -14.00
CA LYS A 43 8.11 -2.96 -13.72
C LYS A 43 7.13 -3.59 -12.76
N VAL A 44 7.17 -3.16 -11.52
CA VAL A 44 6.39 -3.72 -10.42
C VAL A 44 5.14 -2.89 -10.14
N ALA A 45 3.99 -3.53 -10.06
CA ALA A 45 2.78 -2.96 -9.50
C ALA A 45 2.47 -3.54 -8.13
N ILE A 46 2.12 -2.67 -7.20
CA ILE A 46 1.62 -3.03 -5.88
C ILE A 46 0.14 -2.66 -5.85
N ILE A 47 -0.74 -3.64 -5.65
CA ILE A 47 -2.18 -3.38 -5.54
C ILE A 47 -2.61 -3.47 -4.08
N GLY A 48 -2.99 -2.34 -3.51
CA GLY A 48 -3.34 -2.21 -2.11
C GLY A 48 -2.12 -1.96 -1.22
N ALA A 49 -2.33 -2.09 0.09
CA ALA A 49 -1.27 -1.92 1.07
C ALA A 49 -1.54 -2.79 2.29
N ASP A 50 -0.52 -3.53 2.71
CA ASP A 50 -0.47 -4.31 3.94
C ASP A 50 0.83 -4.03 4.69
N GLN A 51 1.01 -4.68 5.84
CA GLN A 51 2.21 -4.47 6.66
C GLN A 51 3.49 -4.92 5.94
N ALA A 52 3.44 -6.00 5.15
CA ALA A 52 4.59 -6.54 4.44
C ALA A 52 5.07 -5.56 3.35
N THR A 53 4.15 -5.14 2.49
CA THR A 53 4.42 -4.21 1.40
C THR A 53 4.91 -2.86 1.93
N VAL A 54 4.25 -2.31 2.96
CA VAL A 54 4.64 -1.03 3.58
C VAL A 54 6.06 -1.07 4.18
N SER A 55 6.45 -2.21 4.74
CA SER A 55 7.79 -2.39 5.32
C SER A 55 8.86 -2.62 4.26
N LYS A 56 8.51 -3.29 3.16
CA LYS A 56 9.45 -3.70 2.10
C LYS A 56 9.50 -2.73 0.91
N LEU A 57 8.63 -1.71 0.86
CA LEU A 57 8.52 -0.79 -0.27
C LEU A 57 9.85 -0.17 -0.70
N GLU A 58 10.69 0.24 0.25
CA GLU A 58 12.00 0.81 -0.06
C GLU A 58 12.92 -0.20 -0.76
N ASN A 59 12.98 -1.44 -0.27
CA ASN A 59 13.77 -2.51 -0.87
C ASN A 59 13.28 -2.81 -2.29
N ILE A 60 11.96 -2.86 -2.49
CA ILE A 60 11.36 -3.03 -3.83
C ILE A 60 11.79 -1.90 -4.76
N CYS A 61 11.72 -0.65 -4.31
CA CYS A 61 12.13 0.51 -5.10
C CYS A 61 13.65 0.56 -5.35
N GLN A 62 14.48 -0.12 -4.57
CA GLN A 62 15.93 -0.20 -4.80
C GLN A 62 16.28 -1.20 -5.90
N LYS A 63 15.47 -2.24 -6.10
CA LYS A 63 15.71 -3.31 -7.07
C LYS A 63 14.97 -3.09 -8.39
N ALA A 64 13.70 -2.66 -8.31
CA ALA A 64 12.83 -2.55 -9.47
C ALA A 64 13.19 -1.35 -10.37
N GLN A 65 13.00 -1.53 -11.68
CA GLN A 65 13.12 -0.45 -12.65
C GLN A 65 12.10 0.65 -12.37
N PHE A 66 10.85 0.26 -12.13
CA PHE A 66 9.76 1.18 -11.80
C PHE A 66 8.74 0.52 -10.89
N VAL A 67 8.22 1.27 -9.92
CA VAL A 67 7.23 0.81 -8.94
C VAL A 67 5.97 1.68 -9.02
N LYS A 68 4.82 1.07 -9.26
CA LYS A 68 3.51 1.72 -9.20
C LYS A 68 2.72 1.21 -8.01
N VAL A 69 2.40 2.10 -7.07
CA VAL A 69 1.59 1.76 -5.89
C VAL A 69 0.16 2.20 -6.15
N PHE A 70 -0.74 1.24 -6.36
CA PHE A 70 -2.17 1.47 -6.52
C PHE A 70 -2.84 1.50 -5.15
N GLN A 71 -3.13 2.71 -4.66
CA GLN A 71 -3.70 2.94 -3.35
C GLN A 71 -4.82 3.98 -3.43
N ILE A 72 -6.06 3.52 -3.36
CA ILE A 72 -7.25 4.38 -3.36
C ILE A 72 -7.42 5.04 -1.98
N THR A 73 -7.31 4.24 -0.91
CA THR A 73 -7.49 4.72 0.46
C THR A 73 -6.15 4.73 1.21
N PRO A 74 -5.68 5.90 1.66
CA PRO A 74 -4.48 5.98 2.48
C PRO A 74 -4.67 5.36 3.87
N HIS A 75 -3.59 4.78 4.38
CA HIS A 75 -3.54 4.12 5.69
C HIS A 75 -2.68 4.91 6.67
N PHE A 76 -2.91 4.73 7.97
CA PHE A 76 -2.08 5.37 8.98
C PHE A 76 -0.73 4.65 9.11
N ILE A 77 0.36 5.32 8.74
CA ILE A 77 1.72 4.78 8.92
C ILE A 77 2.32 5.39 10.18
N LEU A 78 2.68 4.52 11.13
CA LEU A 78 3.39 4.88 12.34
C LEU A 78 4.90 4.68 12.14
N PRO A 79 5.75 5.51 12.79
CA PRO A 79 7.17 5.24 12.83
C PRO A 79 7.42 3.90 13.51
N LYS A 80 8.29 3.09 12.90
CA LYS A 80 8.79 1.86 13.48
C LYS A 80 9.93 2.27 14.42
N THR A 81 9.58 2.76 15.61
CA THR A 81 10.54 3.12 16.68
C THR A 81 11.74 2.17 16.70
N GLN A 82 12.89 2.67 16.22
CA GLN A 82 14.16 1.96 16.37
C GLN A 82 14.38 1.64 17.86
N SER A 83 15.00 0.49 18.13
CA SER A 83 15.22 -0.10 19.47
C SER A 83 15.71 0.86 20.57
N HIS A 84 16.22 2.04 20.23
CA HIS A 84 16.72 3.04 21.18
C HIS A 84 15.63 3.83 21.93
N ILE A 85 14.50 4.18 21.30
CA ILE A 85 13.41 4.91 21.99
C ILE A 85 12.54 3.95 22.83
N HIS A 86 12.60 2.65 22.53
CA HIS A 86 11.87 1.62 23.27
C HIS A 86 12.19 1.65 24.77
N LYS A 87 13.44 1.96 25.16
CA LYS A 87 13.84 2.10 26.58
C LYS A 87 13.15 3.27 27.29
N LEU A 88 12.91 4.38 26.58
CA LEU A 88 12.25 5.57 27.11
C LEU A 88 10.73 5.39 27.20
N ILE A 89 10.12 4.74 26.20
CA ILE A 89 8.68 4.46 26.18
C ILE A 89 8.31 3.29 27.13
N SER A 90 9.25 2.38 27.42
CA SER A 90 9.07 1.30 28.41
C SER A 90 9.19 1.76 29.86
N HIS A 91 9.22 3.07 30.13
CA HIS A 91 9.19 3.55 31.51
C HIS A 91 7.89 3.06 32.18
N PRO A 92 7.93 2.53 33.42
CA PRO A 92 6.77 1.94 34.09
C PRO A 92 5.56 2.87 34.19
N LEU A 93 5.78 4.19 34.21
CA LEU A 93 4.72 5.21 34.20
C LEU A 93 3.96 5.30 32.86
N ILE A 94 4.61 5.03 31.73
CA ILE A 94 3.99 5.02 30.39
C ILE A 94 3.25 3.69 30.16
N ILE A 95 3.83 2.58 30.66
CA ILE A 95 3.21 1.25 30.61
C ILE A 95 1.92 1.18 31.43
N LYS A 96 1.83 1.89 32.56
CA LYS A 96 0.61 1.91 33.40
C LYS A 96 -0.56 2.65 32.73
N ASN A 97 -0.27 3.55 31.79
CA ASN A 97 -1.25 4.34 31.06
C ASN A 97 -1.47 3.85 29.61
N ARG A 98 -1.58 2.52 29.38
CA ARG A 98 -1.93 1.98 28.04
C ARG A 98 -3.22 2.58 27.46
N ARG A 99 -4.13 3.08 28.31
CA ARG A 99 -5.36 3.82 27.92
C ARG A 99 -5.08 5.10 27.13
N LEU A 100 -3.91 5.72 27.29
CA LEU A 100 -3.49 6.89 26.51
C LEU A 100 -3.06 6.53 25.08
N PHE A 101 -2.80 5.26 24.74
CA PHE A 101 -2.59 4.83 23.35
C PHE A 101 -3.92 4.59 22.63
N ASN A 102 -4.84 5.55 22.74
CA ASN A 102 -6.11 5.54 22.02
C ASN A 102 -5.89 5.80 20.52
N ASN A 103 -6.82 5.35 19.67
CA ASN A 103 -6.76 5.50 18.22
C ASN A 103 -6.59 6.97 17.77
N ARG A 104 -7.07 7.93 18.57
CA ARG A 104 -6.87 9.38 18.34
C ARG A 104 -5.40 9.80 18.41
N ILE A 105 -4.67 9.34 19.43
CA ILE A 105 -3.25 9.65 19.61
C ILE A 105 -2.42 8.94 18.54
N LYS A 106 -2.75 7.69 18.21
CA LYS A 106 -2.10 6.99 17.09
C LYS A 106 -2.33 7.71 15.76
N SER A 107 -3.54 8.17 15.47
CA SER A 107 -3.79 8.93 14.24
C SER A 107 -3.02 10.25 14.20
N LEU A 108 -2.92 10.96 15.32
CA LEU A 108 -2.16 12.21 15.39
C LEU A 108 -0.66 11.96 15.16
N LEU A 109 -0.11 10.92 15.79
CA LEU A 109 1.29 10.52 15.60
C LEU A 109 1.59 10.13 14.15
N ALA A 110 0.69 9.40 13.51
CA ALA A 110 0.82 9.01 12.11
C ALA A 110 0.78 10.22 11.16
N ILE A 111 -0.12 11.18 11.41
CA ILE A 111 -0.19 12.43 10.63
C ILE A 111 1.10 13.24 10.79
N ARG A 112 1.57 13.41 12.02
CA ARG A 112 2.83 14.12 12.28
C ARG A 112 4.02 13.42 11.61
N HIS A 113 4.04 12.09 11.60
CA HIS A 113 5.07 11.31 10.91
C HIS A 113 5.03 11.53 9.39
N LEU A 114 3.83 11.52 8.80
CA LEU A 114 3.62 11.81 7.39
C LEU A 114 4.09 13.23 7.04
N GLU A 115 3.68 14.24 7.81
CA GLU A 115 4.06 15.64 7.60
C GLU A 115 5.56 15.87 7.73
N ALA A 116 6.23 15.14 8.63
CA ALA A 116 7.67 15.23 8.82
C ALA A 116 8.46 14.64 7.64
N GLN A 117 7.96 13.58 7.00
CA GLN A 117 8.67 12.88 5.92
C GLN A 117 8.32 13.37 4.51
N VAL A 118 7.07 13.79 4.28
CA VAL A 118 6.59 14.19 2.95
C VAL A 118 6.69 15.71 2.79
N LYS A 119 7.63 16.17 1.96
CA LYS A 119 7.82 17.60 1.69
C LYS A 119 6.74 18.17 0.77
N GLU A 120 6.36 17.39 -0.24
CA GLU A 120 5.41 17.82 -1.26
C GLU A 120 3.98 17.96 -0.73
N THR A 121 3.38 19.13 -0.93
CA THR A 121 2.04 19.45 -0.39
C THR A 121 0.94 18.61 -1.02
N TRP A 122 1.06 18.35 -2.33
CA TRP A 122 0.06 17.54 -3.05
C TRP A 122 0.11 16.07 -2.63
N LEU A 123 1.30 15.48 -2.57
CA LEU A 123 1.50 14.10 -2.14
C LEU A 123 1.04 13.92 -0.68
N ARG A 124 1.30 14.90 0.19
CA ARG A 124 0.82 14.92 1.57
C ARG A 124 -0.70 14.81 1.64
N ARG A 125 -1.44 15.57 0.82
CA ARG A 125 -2.91 15.52 0.77
C ARG A 125 -3.41 14.15 0.30
N GLN A 126 -2.80 13.59 -0.73
CA GLN A 126 -3.17 12.25 -1.24
C GLN A 126 -2.94 11.14 -0.21
N LEU A 127 -1.89 11.27 0.60
CA LEU A 127 -1.54 10.29 1.63
C LEU A 127 -2.22 10.52 2.98
N THR A 128 -2.95 11.62 3.16
CA THR A 128 -3.58 11.94 4.45
C THR A 128 -4.80 11.04 4.68
N PRO A 129 -4.77 10.13 5.67
CA PRO A 129 -5.89 9.23 5.97
C PRO A 129 -7.04 9.95 6.66
N ASN A 130 -8.27 9.46 6.45
CA ASN A 130 -9.45 9.98 7.11
C ASN A 130 -9.43 9.65 8.62
N THR A 131 -9.29 10.69 9.46
CA THR A 131 -9.25 10.57 10.92
C THR A 131 -10.59 10.23 11.57
N GLY A 132 -11.70 10.42 10.87
CA GLY A 132 -13.05 10.09 11.34
C GLY A 132 -13.44 8.63 11.12
N ALA A 133 -12.66 7.85 10.35
CA ALA A 133 -12.98 6.46 10.06
C ALA A 133 -13.00 5.59 11.34
N GLU A 134 -14.01 4.74 11.47
CA GLU A 134 -14.17 3.83 12.62
C GLU A 134 -13.11 2.72 12.59
N ASN A 135 -12.92 2.09 11.42
CA ASN A 135 -11.99 0.99 11.21
C ASN A 135 -10.62 1.48 10.71
N LYS A 136 -9.86 2.14 11.59
CA LYS A 136 -8.50 2.62 11.27
C LYS A 136 -7.50 1.47 11.22
N LYS A 137 -6.90 1.24 10.06
CA LYS A 137 -5.73 0.35 9.91
C LYS A 137 -4.44 1.14 10.13
N PHE A 138 -3.60 0.62 11.01
CA PHE A 138 -2.29 1.19 11.32
C PHE A 138 -1.19 0.23 10.86
N PHE A 139 -0.28 0.73 10.04
CA PHE A 139 0.94 0.03 9.66
C PHE A 139 2.15 0.70 10.28
N LYS A 140 3.29 0.02 10.28
CA LYS A 140 4.55 0.53 10.83
C LYS A 140 5.64 0.50 9.78
N SER A 141 6.24 1.64 9.48
CA SER A 141 7.42 1.73 8.62
C SER A 141 8.08 3.10 8.78
N ASP A 142 9.41 3.11 8.79
CA ASP A 142 10.20 4.34 8.82
C ASP A 142 10.48 4.86 7.41
N ASN A 143 10.50 3.99 6.40
CA ASN A 143 11.00 4.31 5.07
C ASN A 143 9.90 4.37 4.01
N TYR A 144 8.64 4.10 4.37
CA TYR A 144 7.52 4.06 3.41
C TYR A 144 7.33 5.37 2.65
N TYR A 145 7.21 6.51 3.35
CA TYR A 145 7.01 7.80 2.69
C TYR A 145 8.25 8.29 1.94
N ILE A 146 9.44 7.85 2.36
CA ILE A 146 10.69 8.12 1.65
C ILE A 146 10.68 7.36 0.32
N ALA A 147 10.29 6.08 0.34
CA ALA A 147 10.22 5.25 -0.86
C ALA A 147 9.20 5.76 -1.88
N LEU A 148 8.05 6.29 -1.43
CA LEU A 148 7.06 6.92 -2.31
C LEU A 148 7.52 8.21 -3.01
N GLN A 149 8.56 8.86 -2.49
CA GLN A 149 9.12 10.09 -3.05
C GLN A 149 10.30 9.83 -3.99
N ARG A 150 10.67 8.56 -4.25
CA ARG A 150 11.75 8.23 -5.18
C ARG A 150 11.28 8.41 -6.62
N ASP A 151 12.21 8.78 -7.51
CA ASP A 151 11.91 9.06 -8.92
C ASP A 151 11.34 7.85 -9.68
N ASN A 152 11.70 6.63 -9.27
CA ASN A 152 11.22 5.39 -9.85
C ASN A 152 9.94 4.84 -9.19
N CYS A 153 9.34 5.57 -8.24
CA CYS A 153 8.14 5.16 -7.54
C CYS A 153 7.01 6.15 -7.80
N LYS A 154 5.83 5.67 -8.19
CA LYS A 154 4.65 6.50 -8.42
C LYS A 154 3.44 5.98 -7.68
N LEU A 155 2.83 6.86 -6.89
CA LEU A 155 1.54 6.63 -6.25
C LEU A 155 0.41 6.86 -7.27
N ILE A 156 -0.45 5.86 -7.45
CA ILE A 156 -1.65 5.92 -8.26
C ILE A 156 -2.86 5.82 -7.33
N THR A 157 -3.63 6.90 -7.23
CA THR A 157 -4.82 6.98 -6.37
C THR A 157 -6.12 6.59 -7.08
N TRP A 158 -6.05 6.37 -8.39
CA TRP A 158 -7.20 5.98 -9.19
C TRP A 158 -7.53 4.50 -9.01
N PRO A 159 -8.82 4.13 -8.93
CA PRO A 159 -9.24 2.74 -8.91
C PRO A 159 -8.75 1.99 -10.15
N VAL A 160 -8.37 0.73 -9.94
CA VAL A 160 -8.12 -0.22 -11.04
C VAL A 160 -9.47 -0.63 -11.61
N VAL A 161 -9.59 -0.63 -12.95
CA VAL A 161 -10.80 -1.04 -13.66
C VAL A 161 -10.68 -2.49 -14.10
N ARG A 162 -9.54 -2.84 -14.70
CA ARG A 162 -9.27 -4.18 -15.24
C ARG A 162 -7.77 -4.44 -15.28
N ILE A 163 -7.40 -5.71 -15.13
CA ILE A 163 -6.07 -6.22 -15.39
C ILE A 163 -6.08 -6.92 -16.76
N ASN A 164 -5.25 -6.44 -17.67
CA ASN A 164 -5.01 -7.03 -18.97
C ASN A 164 -3.84 -8.03 -18.88
N ALA A 165 -3.44 -8.61 -20.02
CA ALA A 165 -2.33 -9.57 -20.07
C ALA A 165 -1.02 -9.02 -19.50
N ASP A 166 -0.63 -7.80 -19.91
CA ASP A 166 0.67 -7.20 -19.59
C ASP A 166 0.51 -5.77 -19.01
N SER A 167 -0.72 -5.36 -18.68
CA SER A 167 -1.03 -4.00 -18.22
C SER A 167 -2.14 -3.93 -17.18
N ILE A 168 -2.08 -2.90 -16.32
CA ILE A 168 -3.18 -2.51 -15.42
C ILE A 168 -3.86 -1.27 -15.99
N GLN A 169 -5.18 -1.35 -16.17
CA GLN A 169 -6.01 -0.22 -16.57
C GLN A 169 -6.56 0.50 -15.34
N SER A 170 -6.20 1.78 -15.21
CA SER A 170 -6.76 2.67 -14.19
C SER A 170 -8.01 3.39 -14.70
N MET A 171 -8.85 3.88 -13.79
CA MET A 171 -10.07 4.63 -14.11
C MET A 171 -9.80 5.96 -14.83
N GLU A 172 -8.56 6.47 -14.76
CA GLU A 172 -8.09 7.63 -15.54
C GLU A 172 -8.07 7.35 -17.05
N GLY A 173 -8.18 6.08 -17.46
CA GLY A 173 -8.04 5.66 -18.86
C GLY A 173 -6.59 5.38 -19.25
N VAL A 174 -5.65 5.43 -18.30
CA VAL A 174 -4.23 5.14 -18.54
C VAL A 174 -3.97 3.65 -18.32
N GLU A 175 -3.29 3.04 -19.29
CA GLU A 175 -2.74 1.69 -19.16
C GLU A 175 -1.31 1.73 -18.62
N HIS A 176 -1.07 0.92 -17.61
CA HIS A 176 0.22 0.80 -16.95
C HIS A 176 0.84 -0.54 -17.30
N LEU A 177 1.84 -0.54 -18.19
CA LEU A 177 2.65 -1.72 -18.48
C LEU A 177 3.41 -2.17 -17.23
N ILE A 178 3.31 -3.46 -16.92
CA ILE A 178 3.82 -4.07 -15.69
C ILE A 178 4.20 -5.54 -15.94
N ASP A 179 5.30 -5.98 -15.32
CA ASP A 179 5.81 -7.36 -15.46
C ASP A 179 5.44 -8.20 -14.22
N VAL A 180 5.30 -7.54 -13.07
CA VAL A 180 5.05 -8.18 -11.78
C VAL A 180 3.93 -7.45 -11.05
N ILE A 181 2.99 -8.21 -10.49
CA ILE A 181 2.01 -7.68 -9.53
C ILE A 181 2.24 -8.30 -8.16
N ILE A 182 2.39 -7.42 -7.17
CA ILE A 182 2.39 -7.78 -5.77
C ILE A 182 0.94 -7.72 -5.27
N THR A 183 0.42 -8.87 -4.88
CA THR A 183 -0.94 -9.03 -4.38
C THR A 183 -0.96 -9.02 -2.85
N THR A 184 -1.94 -8.31 -2.28
CA THR A 184 -2.11 -8.18 -0.82
C THR A 184 -3.39 -8.86 -0.30
N TYR A 185 -4.09 -9.63 -1.14
CA TYR A 185 -5.26 -10.37 -0.69
C TYR A 185 -4.80 -11.67 -0.01
N VAL A 186 -5.46 -12.02 1.09
CA VAL A 186 -5.33 -13.30 1.82
C VAL A 186 -6.65 -14.04 1.71
#